data_AF-A0A6I4U0R5-F1
#
_entry.id   AF-A0A6I4U0R5-F1
#
_cell.length_a   1.000
_cell.length_b   1.000
_cell.length_c   1.000
_cell.angle_alpha   90.00
_cell.angle_beta   90.00
_cell.angle_gamma   90.00
#
_symmetry.space_group_name_H-M   'P 1'
#
loop_
_entity.id
_entity.type
_entity.pdbx_description
1 polymer ?
#
loop_
_entity_poly.entity_id
_entity_poly.type
_entity_poly.pdbx_seq_one_letter_code
_entity_poly.pdbx_strand_id
1 'polypeptide(L)'
;MIWEARTAFTEIEVGTRLCIMEHMQMGGDPPGRLIGDHEMPIELNDKWVTSKVEKADGESATLELWDGRRFKMSRSKPNEPGSGITSSMHTQDWVIRKQLTD
;
A
#
# COMPACT_ATOMS: atom_id res chain seq x y z
N MET A 1 -15.01 -5.83 -4.07
CA MET A 1 -13.56 -5.94 -4.31
C MET A 1 -12.88 -5.62 -2.99
N ILE A 2 -12.13 -6.56 -2.43
CA ILE A 2 -11.47 -6.38 -1.13
C ILE A 2 -9.99 -6.16 -1.44
N TRP A 3 -9.42 -5.07 -0.94
CA TRP A 3 -7.98 -4.81 -1.03
C TRP A 3 -7.33 -5.18 0.28
N GLU A 4 -6.12 -5.69 0.23
CA GLU A 4 -5.29 -5.91 1.42
C GLU A 4 -3.88 -5.39 1.18
N ALA A 5 -3.21 -4.96 2.24
CA ALA A 5 -1.82 -4.58 2.18
C ALA A 5 -0.99 -5.40 3.16
N ARG A 6 0.27 -5.65 2.84
CA ARG A 6 1.20 -6.38 3.71
C ARG A 6 2.53 -5.66 3.79
N THR A 7 3.16 -5.74 4.96
CA THR A 7 4.48 -5.17 5.18
C THR A 7 5.24 -5.90 6.29
N ALA A 8 6.56 -5.97 6.16
CA ALA A 8 7.43 -6.52 7.21
C ALA A 8 7.72 -5.51 8.34
N PHE A 9 7.18 -4.29 8.25
CA PHE A 9 7.32 -3.26 9.27
C PHE A 9 6.31 -3.51 10.40
N THR A 10 6.65 -3.09 11.63
CA THR A 10 5.78 -3.16 12.82
C THR A 10 4.89 -1.93 12.98
N GLU A 11 5.13 -0.89 12.18
CA GLU A 11 4.35 0.35 12.14
C GLU A 11 4.31 0.98 10.74
N ILE A 12 3.33 1.87 10.55
CA ILE A 12 3.18 2.68 9.33
C ILE A 12 3.75 4.07 9.59
N GLU A 13 4.78 4.40 8.84
CA GLU A 13 5.50 5.67 8.88
C GLU A 13 6.01 6.04 7.47
N VAL A 14 6.64 7.21 7.35
CA VAL A 14 7.26 7.62 6.07
C VAL A 14 8.40 6.66 5.72
N GLY A 15 8.35 6.10 4.52
CA GLY A 15 9.28 5.08 4.07
C GLY A 15 8.76 3.64 4.20
N THR A 16 7.69 3.41 4.97
CA THR A 16 7.04 2.10 5.02
C THR A 16 6.60 1.70 3.61
N ARG A 17 6.90 0.45 3.23
CA ARG A 17 6.46 -0.13 1.97
C ARG A 17 5.31 -1.10 2.22
N LEU A 18 4.28 -0.99 1.41
CA LEU A 18 3.07 -1.80 1.45
C LEU A 18 2.97 -2.58 0.13
N CYS A 19 2.98 -3.90 0.20
CA CYS A 19 2.57 -4.74 -0.92
C CYS A 19 1.04 -4.76 -0.93
N ILE A 20 0.41 -4.03 -1.87
CA ILE A 20 -1.04 -3.91 -1.96
C ILE A 20 -1.55 -4.89 -3.01
N MET A 21 -2.53 -5.72 -2.65
CA MET A 21 -3.09 -6.77 -3.51
C MET A 21 -4.61 -6.73 -3.52
N GLU A 22 -5.20 -7.11 -4.65
CA GLU A 22 -6.63 -7.38 -4.74
C GLU A 22 -6.90 -8.82 -4.26
N HIS A 23 -7.85 -8.99 -3.35
CA HIS A 23 -8.25 -10.30 -2.85
C HIS A 23 -8.81 -11.15 -4.01
N MET A 24 -8.28 -12.37 -4.19
CA MET A 24 -8.49 -13.29 -5.33
C MET A 24 -7.72 -12.97 -6.63
N GLN A 25 -6.63 -12.20 -6.59
CA GLN A 25 -5.76 -12.08 -7.77
C GLN A 25 -5.17 -13.45 -8.15
N MET A 26 -5.58 -13.98 -9.30
CA MET A 26 -5.03 -15.22 -9.85
C MET A 26 -3.67 -14.94 -10.50
N GLY A 27 -2.76 -15.90 -10.40
CA GLY A 27 -1.47 -15.82 -11.08
C GLY A 27 -1.66 -15.71 -12.60
N GLY A 28 -1.04 -14.70 -13.21
CA GLY A 28 -1.14 -14.42 -14.65
C GLY A 28 -2.12 -13.31 -15.02
N ASP A 29 -3.03 -12.93 -14.12
CA ASP A 29 -3.89 -11.77 -14.33
C ASP A 29 -3.11 -10.47 -14.10
N PRO A 30 -3.37 -9.42 -14.91
CA PRO A 30 -2.74 -8.13 -14.69
C PRO A 30 -3.12 -7.61 -13.29
N PRO A 31 -2.18 -6.97 -12.58
CA PRO A 31 -2.47 -6.36 -11.29
C PRO A 31 -3.62 -5.37 -11.41
N GLY A 32 -4.61 -5.49 -10.52
CA GLY A 32 -5.68 -4.51 -10.36
C GLY A 32 -5.12 -3.11 -10.14
N ARG A 33 -5.90 -2.10 -10.52
CA ARG A 33 -5.57 -0.69 -10.23
C ARG A 33 -6.20 -0.30 -8.90
N LEU A 34 -5.38 0.14 -7.96
CA LEU A 34 -5.88 0.68 -6.68
C LEU A 34 -6.81 1.86 -6.94
N ILE A 35 -8.01 1.78 -6.38
CA ILE A 35 -9.05 2.84 -6.47
C ILE A 35 -9.21 3.55 -5.11
N GLY A 36 -10.06 4.58 -5.02
CA GLY A 36 -10.38 5.22 -3.75
C GLY A 36 -11.54 4.54 -3.01
N ASP A 37 -11.98 5.19 -1.93
CA ASP A 37 -13.19 4.92 -1.16
C ASP A 37 -13.44 3.46 -0.74
N HIS A 38 -12.39 2.77 -0.30
CA HIS A 38 -12.53 1.42 0.24
C HIS A 38 -11.64 1.17 1.46
N GLU A 39 -12.08 0.26 2.31
CA GLU A 39 -11.27 -0.27 3.40
C GLU A 39 -10.18 -1.19 2.86
N MET A 40 -9.01 -1.12 3.48
CA MET A 40 -7.86 -1.95 3.16
C MET A 40 -7.20 -2.35 4.48
N PRO A 41 -7.48 -3.54 5.04
CA PRO A 41 -6.70 -4.05 6.16
C PRO A 41 -5.23 -4.18 5.76
N ILE A 42 -4.34 -3.78 6.68
CA ILE A 42 -2.89 -3.86 6.50
C ILE A 42 -2.32 -4.85 7.53
N GLU A 43 -1.70 -5.91 7.03
CA GLU A 43 -0.89 -6.83 7.83
C GLU A 43 0.48 -6.20 8.08
N LEU A 44 0.74 -5.88 9.34
CA LEU A 44 2.07 -5.57 9.87
C LEU A 44 2.72 -6.86 10.38
N ASN A 45 4.02 -6.82 10.67
CA ASN A 45 4.77 -8.01 11.09
C ASN A 45 4.20 -8.74 12.33
N ASP A 46 3.47 -8.03 13.20
CA ASP A 46 2.97 -8.55 14.47
C ASP A 46 1.45 -8.33 14.70
N LYS A 47 0.77 -7.61 13.80
CA LYS A 47 -0.64 -7.23 13.98
C LYS A 47 -1.30 -6.81 12.68
N TRP A 48 -2.62 -6.71 12.72
CA TRP A 48 -3.41 -6.10 11.66
C TRP A 48 -3.82 -4.69 12.07
N VAL A 49 -3.77 -3.76 11.12
CA VAL A 49 -4.32 -2.41 11.28
C VAL A 49 -5.37 -2.16 10.21
N THR A 50 -6.50 -1.58 10.62
CA THR A 50 -7.55 -1.19 9.67
C THR A 50 -7.21 0.17 9.08
N SER A 51 -7.39 0.31 7.77
CA SER A 51 -7.17 1.55 7.04
C SER A 51 -8.22 1.74 5.95
N LYS A 52 -8.28 2.95 5.40
CA LYS A 52 -9.09 3.32 4.25
C LYS A 52 -8.20 4.01 3.20
N VAL A 53 -8.33 3.60 1.94
CA VAL A 53 -7.80 4.38 0.82
C VAL A 53 -8.85 5.41 0.45
N GLU A 54 -8.61 6.70 0.74
CA GLU A 54 -9.60 7.75 0.47
C GLU A 54 -9.67 8.08 -1.03
N LYS A 55 -8.51 8.27 -1.66
CA LYS A 55 -8.39 8.65 -3.07
C LYS A 55 -7.19 7.93 -3.67
N ALA A 56 -7.31 7.47 -4.91
CA ALA A 56 -6.21 6.94 -5.69
C ALA A 56 -6.36 7.32 -7.16
N ASP A 57 -5.26 7.67 -7.81
CA ASP A 57 -5.19 7.98 -9.25
C ASP A 57 -4.39 6.95 -10.04
N GLY A 58 -4.08 5.80 -9.44
CA GLY A 58 -3.24 4.74 -10.00
C GLY A 58 -1.75 4.88 -9.70
N GLU A 59 -1.25 6.08 -9.43
CA GLU A 59 0.18 6.31 -9.13
C GLU A 59 0.41 6.93 -7.74
N SER A 60 -0.58 7.67 -7.24
CA SER A 60 -0.65 8.28 -5.92
C SER A 60 -1.96 7.91 -5.23
N ALA A 61 -1.91 7.80 -3.91
CA ALA A 61 -3.08 7.58 -3.08
C ALA A 61 -2.95 8.23 -1.71
N THR A 62 -4.09 8.50 -1.08
CA THR A 62 -4.17 8.90 0.34
C THR A 62 -4.69 7.74 1.16
N LEU A 63 -3.91 7.34 2.14
CA LEU A 63 -4.22 6.29 3.11
C LEU A 63 -4.58 6.94 4.45
N GLU A 64 -5.71 6.57 5.02
CA GLU A 64 -6.13 6.96 6.36
C GLU A 64 -6.13 5.73 7.26
N LEU A 65 -5.40 5.80 8.37
CA LEU A 65 -5.48 4.81 9.43
C LEU A 65 -6.64 5.17 10.36
N TRP A 66 -7.20 4.16 11.03
CA TRP A 66 -8.34 4.37 11.95
C TRP A 66 -7.99 5.19 13.21
N ASP A 67 -6.69 5.39 13.49
CA ASP A 67 -6.22 6.32 14.51
C ASP A 67 -6.25 7.79 14.05
N GLY A 68 -6.74 8.07 12.84
CA GLY A 68 -6.84 9.39 12.23
C GLY A 68 -5.58 9.84 11.50
N ARG A 69 -4.47 9.08 11.56
CA ARG A 69 -3.27 9.45 10.80
C ARG A 69 -3.48 9.25 9.31
N ARG A 70 -3.18 10.29 8.54
CA ARG A 70 -3.30 10.30 7.09
C ARG A 70 -1.93 10.35 6.43
N PHE A 71 -1.76 9.58 5.37
CA PHE A 71 -0.51 9.43 4.65
C PHE A 71 -0.73 9.54 3.15
N LYS A 72 0.17 10.26 2.48
CA LYS A 72 0.29 10.19 1.02
C LYS A 72 1.25 9.06 0.66
N MET A 73 0.82 8.19 -0.23
CA MET A 73 1.63 7.09 -0.78
C MET A 73 1.69 7.14 -2.30
N SER A 74 2.73 6.55 -2.88
CA SER A 74 2.85 6.38 -4.33
C SER A 74 3.37 4.99 -4.66
N ARG A 75 3.19 4.52 -5.90
CA ARG A 75 3.88 3.32 -6.37
C ARG A 75 5.39 3.45 -6.14
N SER A 76 6.03 2.33 -5.79
CA SER A 76 7.48 2.24 -5.72
C SER A 76 8.05 2.38 -7.13
N LYS A 77 9.17 3.10 -7.25
CA LYS A 77 9.81 3.31 -8.54
C LYS A 77 10.89 2.26 -8.79
N PRO A 78 11.16 1.89 -10.05
CA PRO A 78 12.32 1.08 -10.38
C PRO A 78 13.60 1.70 -9.77
N ASN A 79 14.46 0.86 -9.20
CA ASN A 79 15.73 1.24 -8.56
C ASN A 79 15.61 2.12 -7.31
N GLU A 80 14.43 2.22 -6.70
CA GLU A 80 14.30 2.88 -5.41
C GLU A 80 15.08 2.09 -4.32
N PRO A 81 15.89 2.75 -3.47
CA PRO A 81 16.64 2.06 -2.42
C PRO A 81 15.75 1.19 -1.54
N GLY A 82 16.25 0.00 -1.21
CA GLY A 82 15.50 -1.01 -0.47
C GLY A 82 14.40 -1.69 -1.29
N SER A 83 14.20 -1.37 -2.57
CA SER A 83 13.14 -1.97 -3.42
C SER A 83 13.20 -3.49 -3.53
N GLY A 84 14.38 -4.10 -3.35
CA GLY A 84 14.53 -5.56 -3.40
C GLY A 84 14.05 -6.17 -4.73
N ILE A 85 13.97 -5.37 -5.80
CA ILE A 85 13.37 -5.78 -7.08
C ILE A 85 14.38 -6.67 -7.82
N THR A 86 14.35 -7.97 -7.51
CA THR A 86 14.91 -9.02 -8.35
C THR A 86 13.76 -9.68 -9.10
N SER A 87 13.45 -9.11 -10.28
CA SER A 87 12.75 -9.75 -11.41
C SER A 87 11.83 -10.95 -11.08
N SER A 88 10.56 -10.73 -10.72
CA SER A 88 9.40 -11.56 -11.16
C SER A 88 8.11 -11.35 -10.37
N MET A 89 8.14 -10.68 -9.22
CA MET A 89 6.95 -10.32 -8.45
C MET A 89 7.08 -8.86 -7.98
N HIS A 90 5.96 -8.18 -7.76
CA HIS A 90 5.87 -6.84 -7.16
C HIS A 90 5.89 -5.65 -8.15
N THR A 91 4.79 -5.52 -8.90
CA THR A 91 4.37 -4.29 -9.59
C THR A 91 3.36 -3.45 -8.77
N GLN A 92 3.05 -3.85 -7.53
CA GLN A 92 2.04 -3.19 -6.68
C GLN A 92 2.58 -2.75 -5.31
N ASP A 93 3.90 -2.57 -5.18
CA ASP A 93 4.45 -1.98 -3.97
C ASP A 93 4.13 -0.48 -3.93
N TRP A 94 3.57 -0.01 -2.83
CA TRP A 94 3.31 1.39 -2.52
C TRP A 94 4.20 1.83 -1.37
N VAL A 95 4.73 3.04 -1.47
CA VAL A 95 5.63 3.61 -0.46
C VAL A 95 4.95 4.80 0.18
N ILE A 96 4.90 4.82 1.51
CA ILE A 96 4.46 5.99 2.27
C ILE A 96 5.48 7.12 2.07
N ARG A 97 5.04 8.24 1.49
CA ARG A 97 5.91 9.36 1.11
C ARG A 97 5.91 10.49 2.13
N LYS A 98 4.76 10.74 2.73
CA LYS A 98 4.56 11.89 3.62
C LYS A 98 3.35 11.64 4.52
N GLN A 99 3.47 12.00 5.79
CA GLN A 99 2.32 12.15 6.66
C GLN A 99 1.63 13.49 6.36
N LEU A 100 0.32 13.44 6.16
CA LEU A 100 -0.51 14.62 5.97
C LEU A 100 -0.90 15.16 7.35
N THR A 101 -0.64 16.43 7.56
CA THR A 101 -1.19 17.20 8.68
C THR A 101 -2.40 17.93 8.14
N ASP A 102 -3.56 17.67 8.72
CA ASP A 102 -4.77 18.46 8.44
C ASP A 102 -4.58 19.93 8.81
#